data_AF-A0A959U775-F1
#
_entry.id   AF-A0A959U775-F1
#
_cell.length_a   1.000
_cell.length_b   1.000
_cell.length_c   1.000
_cell.angle_alpha   90.00
_cell.angle_beta   90.00
_cell.angle_gamma   90.00
#
_symmetry.space_group_name_H-M   'P 1'
#
loop_
_entity.id
_entity.type
_entity.pdbx_description
1 polymer ?
#
loop_
_entity_poly.entity_id
_entity_poly.type
_entity_poly.pdbx_seq_one_letter_code
_entity_poly.pdbx_strand_id
1 'polypeptide(L)'
;SGRYGVDYFIFLNQFELKTNYETCLDRASHNFQREVLVHYSIYDRHGNQLKGSVVSVLFGSNDNRLDLIIGEYLPQITAGIQRELLGQVLKDND
;
A
#
# COMPACT_ATOMS: atom_id res chain seq x y z
N SER A 1 24.02 -13.89 13.75
CA SER A 1 23.19 -13.88 12.53
C SER A 1 21.73 -13.95 12.94
N GLY A 2 20.86 -13.11 12.37
CA GLY A 2 19.43 -13.08 12.70
C GLY A 2 18.74 -14.37 12.29
N ARG A 3 17.69 -14.78 13.03
CA ARG A 3 17.04 -16.10 12.98
C ARG A 3 16.55 -16.55 11.59
N TYR A 4 16.47 -15.65 10.61
CA TYR A 4 15.88 -15.89 9.29
C TYR A 4 16.73 -15.44 8.09
N GLY A 5 17.97 -14.95 8.29
CA GLY A 5 18.78 -14.43 7.17
C GLY A 5 18.09 -13.32 6.36
N VAL A 6 17.24 -12.53 7.01
CA VAL A 6 16.45 -11.45 6.40
C VAL A 6 17.26 -10.17 6.40
N ASP A 7 17.39 -9.54 5.24
CA ASP A 7 18.13 -8.28 5.07
C ASP A 7 17.24 -7.04 5.20
N TYR A 8 15.93 -7.18 4.96
CA TYR A 8 14.96 -6.09 5.01
C TYR A 8 13.67 -6.49 5.72
N PHE A 9 13.13 -5.59 6.53
CA PHE A 9 11.83 -5.75 7.20
C PHE A 9 10.85 -4.71 6.67
N ILE A 10 9.64 -5.14 6.33
CA ILE A 10 8.54 -4.24 5.95
C ILE A 10 7.46 -4.37 7.01
N PHE A 11 7.07 -3.23 7.59
CA PHE A 11 5.96 -3.15 8.53
C PHE A 11 4.79 -2.45 7.86
N LEU A 12 3.62 -3.09 7.89
CA LEU A 12 2.36 -2.45 7.56
C LEU A 12 1.83 -1.81 8.84
N ASN A 13 1.87 -0.49 8.90
CA ASN A 13 1.58 0.26 10.11
C ASN A 13 0.07 0.54 10.24
N GLN A 14 -0.56 0.88 9.11
CA GLN A 14 -1.97 1.23 9.07
C GLN A 14 -2.57 0.85 7.72
N PHE A 15 -3.80 0.33 7.77
CA PHE A 15 -4.62 0.05 6.61
C PHE A 15 -5.90 0.87 6.72
N GLU A 16 -6.17 1.71 5.72
CA GLU A 16 -7.35 2.56 5.66
C GLU A 16 -8.17 2.25 4.41
N LEU A 17 -9.48 2.24 4.57
CA LEU A 17 -10.44 2.26 3.46
C LEU A 17 -11.25 3.55 3.57
N LYS A 18 -10.94 4.52 2.73
CA LYS A 18 -11.68 5.79 2.66
C LYS A 18 -12.73 5.71 1.58
N THR A 19 -13.89 6.28 1.87
CA THR A 19 -14.93 6.51 0.87
C THR A 19 -15.03 8.02 0.68
N ASN A 20 -14.75 8.51 -0.53
CA ASN A 20 -14.83 9.93 -0.82
C ASN A 20 -16.29 10.33 -1.10
N TYR A 21 -16.83 11.27 -0.32
CA TYR A 21 -18.20 11.78 -0.43
C TYR A 21 -18.28 13.27 -0.83
N GLU A 22 -17.17 13.87 -1.31
CA GLU A 22 -17.06 15.32 -1.48
C GLU A 22 -18.05 15.91 -2.49
N THR A 23 -18.52 15.13 -3.47
CA THR A 23 -19.50 15.57 -4.47
C THR A 23 -20.89 15.00 -4.18
N CYS A 24 -21.80 15.85 -3.69
CA CYS A 24 -23.22 15.49 -3.47
C CYS A 24 -23.91 14.88 -4.71
N LEU A 25 -23.43 15.17 -5.92
CA LEU A 25 -23.90 14.58 -7.18
C LEU A 25 -23.52 13.09 -7.35
N ASP A 26 -22.36 12.66 -6.83
CA ASP A 26 -21.89 11.26 -6.94
C ASP A 26 -22.64 10.33 -6.00
N ARG A 27 -23.18 10.87 -4.91
CA ARG A 27 -24.04 10.14 -3.97
C ARG A 27 -25.40 9.81 -4.58
N ALA A 28 -25.93 10.69 -5.43
CA ALA A 28 -27.20 10.49 -6.14
C ALA A 28 -27.07 9.55 -7.34
N SER A 29 -25.84 9.34 -7.86
CA SER A 29 -25.55 8.52 -9.05
C SER A 29 -24.76 7.23 -8.74
N HIS A 30 -24.51 6.92 -7.47
CA HIS A 30 -23.72 5.75 -7.04
C HIS A 30 -22.31 5.67 -7.67
N ASN A 31 -21.68 6.82 -7.91
CA ASN A 31 -20.37 6.90 -8.59
C ASN A 31 -19.27 7.47 -7.69
N PHE A 32 -19.29 7.17 -6.40
CA PHE A 32 -18.22 7.59 -5.50
C PHE A 32 -16.97 6.70 -5.66
N GLN A 33 -15.81 7.17 -5.18
CA GLN A 33 -14.56 6.40 -5.21
C GLN A 33 -14.20 5.91 -3.81
N ARG A 34 -13.67 4.70 -3.73
CA ARG A 34 -13.02 4.18 -2.53
C ARG A 34 -11.51 4.20 -2.72
N GLU A 35 -10.81 4.59 -1.68
CA GLU A 35 -9.36 4.59 -1.63
C GLU A 35 -8.90 3.61 -0.56
N VAL A 36 -8.05 2.65 -0.94
CA VAL A 36 -7.27 1.86 0.02
C VAL A 36 -5.95 2.57 0.21
N LEU A 37 -5.61 2.91 1.45
CA LEU A 37 -4.31 3.46 1.81
C LEU A 37 -3.60 2.49 2.74
N VAL A 38 -2.32 2.21 2.45
CA VAL A 38 -1.48 1.40 3.31
C VAL A 38 -0.23 2.18 3.67
N HIS A 39 -0.13 2.52 4.96
CA HIS A 39 1.06 3.12 5.54
C HIS A 39 2.06 2.02 5.88
N TYR A 40 3.31 2.21 5.49
CA TYR A 40 4.35 1.22 5.70
C TYR A 40 5.70 1.86 6.05
N SER A 41 6.56 1.05 6.65
CA SER A 41 7.97 1.39 6.91
C SER A 41 8.88 0.23 6.55
N ILE A 42 10.06 0.56 6.02
CA ILE A 42 11.10 -0.36 5.59
C ILE A 42 12.31 -0.15 6.50
N TYR A 43 12.85 -1.25 7.02
CA TYR A 43 14.06 -1.27 7.85
C TYR A 43 15.09 -2.24 7.30
N ASP A 44 16.37 -1.96 7.54
CA ASP A 44 17.45 -2.92 7.30
C ASP A 44 17.55 -3.96 8.44
N ARG A 45 18.45 -4.92 8.24
CA ARG A 45 18.79 -5.95 9.25
C ARG A 45 19.36 -5.43 10.57
N HIS A 46 19.81 -4.18 10.60
CA HIS A 46 20.37 -3.52 11.78
C HIS A 46 19.29 -2.74 12.55
N GLY A 47 18.07 -2.66 12.01
CA GLY A 47 16.97 -1.92 12.60
C GLY A 47 16.97 -0.43 12.22
N ASN A 48 17.80 0.00 11.27
CA ASN A 48 17.74 1.36 10.75
C ASN A 48 16.54 1.50 9.83
N GLN A 49 15.78 2.58 9.99
CA GLN A 49 14.68 2.88 9.09
C GLN A 49 15.22 3.42 7.77
N LEU A 50 14.97 2.71 6.68
CA LEU A 50 15.36 3.12 5.34
C LEU A 50 14.30 4.05 4.72
N LYS A 51 13.02 3.74 4.94
CA LYS A 51 11.91 4.53 4.41
C LYS A 51 10.63 4.38 5.22
N GLY A 52 9.80 5.42 5.22
CA GLY A 52 8.39 5.35 5.61
C GLY A 52 7.56 6.05 4.53
N SER A 53 6.43 5.46 4.14
CA SER A 53 5.57 6.04 3.10
C SER A 53 4.15 5.51 3.18
N VAL A 54 3.31 5.98 2.25
CA VAL A 54 1.95 5.51 2.03
C VAL A 54 1.80 5.15 0.56
N VAL A 55 1.15 4.02 0.29
CA VAL A 55 0.70 3.67 -1.06
C VAL A 55 -0.82 3.69 -1.06
N SER A 56 -1.42 4.22 -2.13
CA SER A 56 -2.87 4.20 -2.28
C SER A 56 -3.31 3.70 -3.65
N VAL A 57 -4.49 3.08 -3.66
CA VAL A 57 -5.17 2.59 -4.86
C VAL A 57 -6.63 3.03 -4.79
N LEU A 58 -7.11 3.60 -5.90
CA LEU A 58 -8.50 4.03 -6.06
C LEU A 58 -9.29 2.96 -6.82
N PHE A 59 -10.49 2.67 -6.35
CA PHE A 59 -11.44 1.81 -7.06
C PHE A 59 -12.88 2.32 -6.98
N GLY A 60 -13.69 1.91 -7.95
CA GLY A 60 -15.07 2.35 -8.09
C GLY A 60 -15.97 1.82 -6.97
N SER A 61 -16.88 2.66 -6.47
CA SER A 61 -17.83 2.31 -5.40
C SER A 61 -18.80 1.16 -5.72
N ASN A 62 -19.07 0.92 -7.00
CA ASN A 62 -19.92 -0.17 -7.42
C ASN A 62 -19.21 -1.53 -7.39
N ASP A 63 -17.88 -1.54 -7.21
CA ASP A 63 -17.15 -2.78 -7.04
C ASP A 63 -17.10 -3.18 -5.55
N ASN A 64 -18.01 -4.08 -5.19
CA ASN A 64 -18.07 -4.72 -3.86
C ASN A 64 -17.61 -6.19 -3.92
N ARG A 65 -17.03 -6.60 -5.05
CA ARG A 65 -16.57 -7.96 -5.26
C ARG A 65 -15.24 -8.15 -4.55
N LEU A 66 -15.26 -8.90 -3.45
CA LEU A 66 -14.09 -9.16 -2.62
C LEU A 66 -12.96 -9.81 -3.43
N ASP A 67 -13.30 -10.68 -4.37
CA ASP A 67 -12.35 -11.32 -5.29
C ASP A 67 -11.59 -10.32 -6.15
N LEU A 68 -12.22 -9.25 -6.63
CA LEU A 68 -11.51 -8.19 -7.36
C LEU A 68 -10.73 -7.28 -6.44
N ILE A 69 -11.26 -6.95 -5.28
CA ILE A 69 -10.52 -6.14 -4.30
C ILE A 69 -9.21 -6.83 -3.91
N ILE A 70 -9.29 -8.13 -3.63
CA ILE A 70 -8.14 -8.95 -3.27
C ILE A 70 -7.27 -9.26 -4.49
N GLY A 71 -7.87 -9.52 -5.66
CA GLY A 71 -7.17 -10.00 -6.85
C GLY A 71 -6.56 -8.91 -7.73
N GLU A 72 -7.10 -7.68 -7.68
CA GLU A 72 -6.66 -6.58 -8.54
C GLU A 72 -6.07 -5.40 -7.75
N TYR A 73 -6.73 -4.96 -6.66
CA TYR A 73 -6.30 -3.73 -5.96
C TYR A 73 -5.21 -3.96 -4.92
N LEU A 74 -5.32 -5.00 -4.08
CA LEU A 74 -4.25 -5.31 -3.11
C LEU A 74 -2.90 -5.66 -3.77
N PRO A 75 -2.84 -6.34 -4.93
CA PRO A 75 -1.58 -6.57 -5.63
C PRO A 75 -0.91 -5.27 -6.08
N GLN A 76 -1.69 -4.26 -6.48
CA GLN A 76 -1.15 -2.94 -6.84
C GLN A 76 -0.49 -2.23 -5.65
N ILE A 77 -1.10 -2.34 -4.45
CA ILE A 77 -0.50 -1.88 -3.19
C ILE A 77 0.86 -2.57 -2.98
N THR A 78 0.90 -3.91 -3.08
CA THR A 78 2.14 -4.66 -2.89
C THR A 78 3.20 -4.31 -3.93
N ALA A 79 2.83 -4.08 -5.18
CA ALA A 79 3.74 -3.67 -6.24
C ALA A 79 4.34 -2.28 -5.98
N GLY A 80 3.55 -1.36 -5.41
CA GLY A 80 4.03 -0.04 -4.98
C GLY A 80 5.10 -0.14 -3.88
N ILE A 81 4.83 -0.94 -2.84
CA ILE A 81 5.78 -1.17 -1.74
C ILE A 81 7.05 -1.88 -2.27
N GLN A 82 6.90 -2.88 -3.13
CA GLN A 82 8.03 -3.60 -3.72
C GLN A 82 8.94 -2.69 -4.54
N ARG A 83 8.37 -1.79 -5.36
CA ARG A 83 9.14 -0.81 -6.14
C ARG A 83 9.98 0.08 -5.25
N GLU A 84 9.41 0.51 -4.12
CA GLU A 84 10.08 1.37 -3.16
C GLU A 84 11.20 0.65 -2.39
N LEU A 85 10.98 -0.62 -2.05
CA LEU A 85 12.02 -1.48 -1.50
C LEU A 85 13.18 -1.67 -2.48
N LEU A 86 12.89 -2.03 -3.74
CA LEU A 86 13.92 -2.19 -4.77
C LEU A 86 14.74 -0.90 -4.96
N GLY A 87 14.07 0.26 -4.89
CA GLY A 87 14.74 1.55 -4.92
C GLY A 87 15.67 1.82 -3.72
N GLN A 88 15.44 1.21 -2.56
CA GLN A 88 16.41 1.26 -1.44
C GLN A 88 17.55 0.27 -1.65
N VAL A 89 17.24 -0.97 -2.06
CA VAL A 89 18.25 -2.01 -2.31
C VAL A 89 19.31 -1.53 -3.31
N LEU A 90 18.91 -0.84 -4.38
CA LEU A 90 19.87 -0.34 -5.37
C LEU A 90 20.78 0.75 -4.79
N LYS A 91 20.28 1.60 -3.88
CA LYS A 91 21.09 2.64 -3.23
C LYS A 91 22.08 2.09 -2.20
N ASP A 92 21.73 1.00 -1.53
CA ASP A 92 22.62 0.36 -0.55
C ASP A 92 23.82 -0.35 -1.21
N ASN A 93 23.75 -0.62 -2.52
CA ASN A 93 24.78 -1.33 -3.28
C ASN A 93 25.69 -0.42 -4.12
N ASP A 94 25.46 0.89 -4.15
CA ASP A 94 26.31 1.91 -4.76
C ASP A 94 27.28 2.53 -3.73
#